data_AF-A0A7C2Q999-F1
#
_entry.id   AF-A0A7C2Q999-F1
#
_cell.length_a   1.000
_cell.length_b   1.000
_cell.length_c   1.000
_cell.angle_alpha   90.00
_cell.angle_beta   90.00
_cell.angle_gamma   90.00
#
_symmetry.space_group_name_H-M   'P 1'
#
loop_
_entity.id
_entity.type
_entity.pdbx_description
1 polymer ?
#
loop_
_entity_poly.entity_id
_entity_poly.type
_entity_poly.pdbx_seq_one_letter_code
_entity_poly.pdbx_strand_id
1 'polypeptide(L)'
;MGRVAWFGADASPPESEDRLWIEPLLASRVSRFALLNWGEGLVVGVPAGEAERFALAAELAGWRLRRLEGVEAPPCEPYKPPLWPFPEKLWRGGVVAVAKSAGKWLRSFGEAHLLQVGETPVELPASRRALRSYASAYDWRLVFLCAAFTFPGGDRRLPRSILKLKLPRLPWRRFAATPLDLADLTEDLAAGGGYRPGSRVSQLQLAPTLSLSVGEGWDNSLLLCGAPGTGKSSVLDLLLEQLPEGWSALVLDPTGEHAALAGKGFAVLRAGVDVSLNPLSLGPGAAFDIVAGVVEGVWGEQLSPIVAQTLHRAVQGARSLRDVYESAERLWRSGEREDERSAAAALARRLRPMLHPCLLGEGSLPAGRVVVDESSVEREEARAAFNLTLLHAAYQAAVRGLWRGVVAIDEADRLGDSAILNRIADELRKYGVSVWAAGHSLARIARKLADAKYQLYFATADPDTLRVVDPEGRILPRLQPGQFLLRVRGWGSRVAAARELPARRFEPKPPLPLDAVAAKHGVDGVELAAAFSRRSCEALRRFTQGSASREDLRVLRELGLSEGGWLTKLGEACLELCEEAGI
;
A
#
# COMPACT_ATOMS: atom_id res chain seq x y z
N MET A 1 5.75 -36.13 -19.27
CA MET A 1 5.22 -34.88 -19.85
C MET A 1 6.25 -33.79 -19.62
N GLY A 2 6.76 -33.15 -20.68
CA GLY A 2 7.87 -32.19 -20.57
C GLY A 2 7.50 -31.00 -19.69
N ARG A 3 8.37 -30.67 -18.73
CA ARG A 3 8.27 -29.43 -17.95
C ARG A 3 8.40 -28.25 -18.92
N VAL A 4 7.71 -27.15 -18.63
CA VAL A 4 7.84 -25.87 -19.36
C VAL A 4 8.75 -24.97 -18.53
N ALA A 5 9.70 -24.29 -19.17
CA ALA A 5 10.49 -23.23 -18.56
C ALA A 5 9.87 -21.89 -18.91
N TRP A 6 9.69 -21.04 -17.90
CA TRP A 6 9.10 -19.71 -18.04
C TRP A 6 10.12 -18.63 -17.73
N PHE A 7 10.05 -17.54 -18.49
CA PHE A 7 10.93 -16.40 -18.38
C PHE A 7 10.12 -15.10 -18.42
N GLY A 8 10.47 -14.14 -17.57
CA GLY A 8 10.16 -12.74 -17.84
C GLY A 8 11.21 -12.19 -18.80
N ALA A 9 10.77 -11.53 -19.86
CA ALA A 9 11.66 -11.09 -20.94
C ALA A 9 11.53 -9.59 -21.19
N ASP A 10 12.60 -8.84 -20.91
CA ASP A 10 12.71 -7.46 -21.39
C ASP A 10 13.26 -7.50 -22.81
N ALA A 11 12.36 -7.35 -23.78
CA ALA A 11 12.65 -7.47 -25.20
C ALA A 11 12.54 -6.08 -25.84
N SER A 12 13.66 -5.45 -26.16
CA SER A 12 13.65 -4.26 -27.00
C SER A 12 13.47 -4.67 -28.47
N PRO A 13 12.67 -3.97 -29.27
CA PRO A 13 12.64 -4.16 -30.72
C PRO A 13 14.05 -4.00 -31.31
N PRO A 14 14.41 -4.78 -32.34
CA PRO A 14 15.73 -4.65 -32.94
C PRO A 14 15.92 -3.28 -33.61
N GLU A 15 17.13 -2.73 -33.56
CA GLU A 15 17.47 -1.43 -34.17
C GLU A 15 17.42 -1.44 -35.71
N SER A 16 17.41 -2.62 -36.32
CA SER A 16 17.36 -2.82 -37.77
C SER A 16 15.97 -3.30 -38.19
N GLU A 17 15.38 -2.63 -39.19
CA GLU A 17 14.07 -2.98 -39.78
C GLU A 17 14.04 -4.36 -40.44
N ASP A 18 15.21 -4.96 -40.74
CA ASP A 18 15.33 -6.27 -41.38
C ASP A 18 15.28 -7.44 -40.38
N ARG A 19 15.30 -7.16 -39.08
CA ARG A 19 15.28 -8.19 -38.03
C ARG A 19 13.90 -8.32 -37.41
N LEU A 20 13.48 -9.56 -37.17
CA LEU A 20 12.24 -9.84 -36.46
C LEU A 20 12.50 -9.83 -34.95
N TRP A 21 11.65 -9.16 -34.18
CA TRP A 21 11.84 -9.12 -32.71
C TRP A 21 11.79 -10.51 -32.05
N ILE A 22 11.03 -11.45 -32.62
CA ILE A 22 10.95 -12.86 -32.16
C ILE A 22 12.12 -13.74 -32.60
N GLU A 23 13.15 -13.20 -33.25
CA GLU A 23 14.29 -13.95 -33.77
C GLU A 23 14.97 -14.88 -32.74
N PRO A 24 15.07 -14.56 -31.44
CA PRO A 24 15.56 -15.52 -30.44
C PRO A 24 14.84 -16.86 -30.45
N LEU A 25 13.53 -16.88 -30.70
CA LEU A 25 12.73 -18.10 -30.80
C LEU A 25 13.04 -18.86 -32.11
N LEU A 26 13.32 -18.14 -33.19
CA LEU A 26 13.64 -18.72 -34.50
C LEU A 26 15.06 -19.33 -34.49
N ALA A 27 16.06 -18.56 -34.06
CA ALA A 27 17.45 -18.97 -33.99
C ALA A 27 17.66 -20.15 -33.03
N SER A 28 16.94 -20.16 -31.90
CA SER A 28 16.94 -21.27 -30.95
C SER A 28 16.07 -22.45 -31.38
N ARG A 29 15.46 -22.43 -32.56
CA ARG A 29 14.65 -23.54 -33.13
C ARG A 29 13.68 -24.16 -32.11
N VAL A 30 12.97 -23.33 -31.35
CA VAL A 30 12.03 -23.85 -30.35
C VAL A 30 10.88 -24.58 -31.02
N SER A 31 10.54 -25.77 -30.53
CA SER A 31 9.50 -26.62 -31.13
C SER A 31 8.09 -26.08 -30.89
N ARG A 32 7.92 -25.38 -29.78
CA ARG A 32 6.69 -24.70 -29.37
C ARG A 32 7.03 -23.60 -28.38
N PHE A 33 6.20 -22.57 -28.30
CA PHE A 33 6.37 -21.53 -27.29
C PHE A 33 5.05 -20.82 -26.99
N ALA A 34 5.07 -20.00 -25.94
CA ALA A 34 4.02 -19.04 -25.66
C ALA A 34 4.63 -17.66 -25.40
N LEU A 35 4.01 -16.63 -25.97
CA LEU A 35 4.25 -15.21 -25.68
C LEU A 35 3.00 -14.67 -25.00
N LEU A 36 3.13 -14.10 -23.81
CA LEU A 36 2.02 -13.61 -22.99
C LEU A 36 2.33 -12.21 -22.45
N ASN A 37 1.34 -11.30 -22.50
CA ASN A 37 1.36 -10.06 -21.74
C ASN A 37 -0.09 -9.68 -21.38
N TRP A 38 -0.41 -9.66 -20.08
CA TRP A 38 -1.72 -9.23 -19.56
C TRP A 38 -1.66 -7.87 -18.85
N GLY A 39 -0.62 -7.08 -19.10
CA GLY A 39 -0.36 -5.79 -18.47
C GLY A 39 0.70 -5.82 -17.36
N GLU A 40 1.37 -6.95 -17.16
CA GLU A 40 2.43 -7.13 -16.14
C GLU A 40 3.83 -7.31 -16.76
N GLY A 41 3.97 -7.07 -18.06
CA GLY A 41 5.20 -7.27 -18.84
C GLY A 41 5.24 -8.61 -19.55
N LEU A 42 6.23 -8.78 -20.43
CA LEU A 42 6.31 -9.92 -21.34
C LEU A 42 6.79 -11.20 -20.62
N VAL A 43 6.02 -12.27 -20.78
CA VAL A 43 6.32 -13.64 -20.34
C VAL A 43 6.50 -14.56 -21.54
N VAL A 44 7.57 -15.35 -21.51
CA VAL A 44 7.91 -16.32 -22.55
C VAL A 44 8.00 -17.72 -21.96
N GLY A 45 7.28 -18.66 -22.56
CA GLY A 45 7.30 -20.07 -22.17
C GLY A 45 7.86 -20.95 -23.29
N VAL A 46 8.84 -21.79 -22.97
CA VAL A 46 9.46 -22.75 -23.90
C VAL A 46 9.60 -24.14 -23.25
N PRO A 47 9.72 -25.23 -24.02
CA PRO A 47 10.02 -26.55 -23.46
C PRO A 47 11.29 -26.52 -22.61
N ALA A 48 11.28 -27.14 -21.44
CA ALA A 48 12.42 -27.10 -20.52
C ALA A 48 13.73 -27.63 -21.14
N GLY A 49 13.64 -28.63 -22.03
CA GLY A 49 14.82 -29.15 -22.75
C GLY A 49 15.37 -28.23 -23.85
N GLU A 50 14.66 -27.15 -24.18
CA GLU A 50 15.07 -26.16 -25.18
C GLU A 50 15.41 -24.81 -24.52
N ALA A 51 15.24 -24.70 -23.20
CA ALA A 51 15.28 -23.46 -22.45
C ALA A 51 16.66 -22.79 -22.44
N GLU A 52 17.74 -23.57 -22.31
CA GLU A 52 19.11 -23.05 -22.31
C GLU A 52 19.50 -22.47 -23.67
N ARG A 53 19.16 -23.19 -24.75
CA ARG A 53 19.40 -22.73 -26.12
C ARG A 53 18.60 -21.46 -26.44
N PHE A 54 17.35 -21.39 -25.97
CA PHE A 54 16.55 -20.18 -26.07
C PHE A 54 17.18 -19.02 -25.28
N ALA A 55 17.58 -19.25 -24.03
CA ALA A 55 18.13 -18.20 -23.18
C ALA A 55 19.39 -17.59 -23.78
N LEU A 56 20.31 -18.43 -24.27
CA LEU A 56 21.51 -17.99 -24.96
C LEU A 56 21.19 -17.16 -26.21
N ALA A 57 20.26 -17.63 -27.06
CA ALA A 57 19.87 -16.90 -28.27
C ALA A 57 19.21 -15.55 -27.95
N ALA A 58 18.45 -15.47 -26.86
CA ALA A 58 17.80 -14.25 -26.39
C ALA A 58 18.82 -13.23 -25.88
N GLU A 59 19.77 -13.66 -25.04
CA GLU A 59 20.86 -12.79 -24.54
C GLU A 59 21.71 -12.24 -25.70
N LEU A 60 22.06 -13.07 -26.68
CA LEU A 60 22.80 -12.65 -27.87
C LEU A 60 22.03 -11.65 -28.75
N ALA A 61 20.70 -11.70 -28.70
CA ALA A 61 19.83 -10.74 -29.37
C ALA A 61 19.51 -9.49 -28.52
N GLY A 62 20.12 -9.36 -27.33
CA GLY A 62 19.95 -8.22 -26.44
C GLY A 62 18.73 -8.29 -25.52
N TRP A 63 18.00 -9.41 -25.46
CA TRP A 63 16.94 -9.60 -24.48
C TRP A 63 17.52 -9.82 -23.08
N ARG A 64 16.86 -9.27 -22.06
CA ARG A 64 17.17 -9.61 -20.66
C ARG A 64 16.14 -10.58 -20.13
N LEU A 65 16.59 -11.79 -19.81
CA LEU A 65 15.73 -12.84 -19.30
C LEU A 65 15.86 -12.99 -17.79
N ARG A 66 14.73 -13.27 -17.13
CA ARG A 66 14.69 -13.72 -15.75
C ARG A 66 13.85 -14.98 -15.67
N ARG A 67 14.45 -16.08 -15.22
CA ARG A 67 13.74 -17.36 -15.01
C ARG A 67 12.66 -17.21 -13.94
N LEU A 68 11.49 -17.80 -14.18
CA LEU A 68 10.35 -17.77 -13.27
C LEU A 68 10.13 -19.16 -12.66
N GLU A 69 9.84 -19.20 -11.35
CA GLU A 69 9.53 -20.45 -10.64
C GLU A 69 8.14 -21.00 -11.01
N GLY A 70 7.23 -20.11 -11.43
CA GLY A 70 5.89 -20.43 -11.89
C GLY A 70 5.22 -19.21 -12.54
N VAL A 71 4.17 -19.46 -13.31
CA VAL A 71 3.35 -18.43 -13.97
C VAL A 71 1.88 -18.76 -13.77
N GLU A 72 1.13 -17.82 -13.20
CA GLU A 72 -0.32 -17.87 -13.12
C GLU A 72 -0.92 -16.86 -14.10
N ALA A 73 -1.51 -17.36 -15.19
CA ALA A 73 -2.17 -16.51 -16.18
C ALA A 73 -3.65 -16.31 -15.82
N PRO A 74 -4.20 -15.08 -15.94
CA PRO A 74 -5.61 -14.81 -15.69
C PRO A 74 -6.53 -15.53 -16.70
N PRO A 75 -7.87 -15.53 -16.52
CA PRO A 75 -8.79 -16.06 -17.54
C PRO A 75 -8.58 -15.37 -18.89
N CYS A 76 -8.54 -16.16 -19.97
CA CYS A 76 -8.38 -15.67 -21.33
C CYS A 76 -9.47 -16.19 -22.28
N GLU A 77 -9.77 -15.40 -23.30
CA GLU A 77 -10.69 -15.75 -24.38
C GLU A 77 -9.93 -15.91 -25.71
N PRO A 78 -10.38 -16.80 -26.61
CA PRO A 78 -9.73 -16.95 -27.92
C PRO A 78 -9.90 -15.68 -28.75
N TYR A 79 -8.80 -15.23 -29.33
CA TYR A 79 -8.80 -14.16 -30.32
C TYR A 79 -8.70 -14.79 -31.71
N LYS A 80 -9.65 -14.44 -32.58
CA LYS A 80 -9.65 -14.85 -33.98
C LYS A 80 -9.22 -13.64 -34.82
N PRO A 81 -7.98 -13.60 -35.33
CA PRO A 81 -7.53 -12.48 -36.16
C PRO A 81 -8.45 -12.31 -37.37
N PRO A 82 -8.95 -11.09 -37.64
CA PRO A 82 -10.09 -10.92 -38.54
C PRO A 82 -9.79 -11.23 -40.01
N LEU A 83 -8.55 -11.10 -40.51
CA LEU A 83 -8.11 -11.55 -41.84
C LEU A 83 -6.57 -11.67 -41.90
N TRP A 84 -6.04 -12.63 -42.66
CA TRP A 84 -4.61 -12.68 -43.01
C TRP A 84 -4.35 -11.79 -44.23
N PRO A 85 -3.31 -10.96 -44.25
CA PRO A 85 -2.32 -10.72 -43.18
C PRO A 85 -2.86 -9.81 -42.06
N PHE A 86 -2.46 -10.06 -40.80
CA PHE A 86 -3.14 -9.57 -39.58
C PHE A 86 -2.99 -8.06 -39.36
N PRO A 87 -4.03 -7.23 -39.50
CA PRO A 87 -3.91 -5.77 -39.38
C PRO A 87 -3.81 -5.27 -37.93
N GLU A 88 -4.25 -6.08 -36.96
CA GLU A 88 -4.30 -5.71 -35.54
C GLU A 88 -3.19 -6.42 -34.76
N LYS A 89 -2.45 -5.64 -33.97
CA LYS A 89 -1.43 -6.15 -33.05
C LYS A 89 -2.05 -6.44 -31.69
N LEU A 90 -1.53 -7.46 -31.00
CA LEU A 90 -1.91 -7.78 -29.63
C LEU A 90 -1.13 -6.90 -28.66
N TRP A 91 -1.82 -5.95 -28.03
CA TRP A 91 -1.30 -5.17 -26.91
C TRP A 91 -1.50 -5.90 -25.56
N ARG A 92 -2.65 -6.56 -25.37
CA ARG A 92 -2.97 -7.36 -24.17
C ARG A 92 -3.52 -8.71 -24.58
N GLY A 93 -2.72 -9.75 -24.39
CA GLY A 93 -3.05 -11.08 -24.86
C GLY A 93 -1.83 -11.99 -24.97
N GLY A 94 -1.88 -12.86 -25.95
CA GLY A 94 -0.75 -13.73 -26.24
C GLY A 94 -1.02 -14.71 -27.37
N VAL A 95 0.01 -15.46 -27.69
CA VAL A 95 -0.03 -16.55 -28.68
C VAL A 95 0.65 -17.77 -28.10
N VAL A 96 0.05 -18.94 -28.32
CA VAL A 96 0.74 -20.23 -28.21
C VAL A 96 0.99 -20.77 -29.62
N ALA A 97 2.25 -21.07 -29.92
CA ALA A 97 2.71 -21.42 -31.26
C ALA A 97 3.41 -22.78 -31.26
N VAL A 98 3.24 -23.54 -32.35
CA VAL A 98 3.94 -24.81 -32.58
C VAL A 98 4.59 -24.77 -33.95
N ALA A 99 5.90 -25.01 -34.00
CA ALA A 99 6.71 -25.02 -35.20
C ALA A 99 6.29 -26.14 -36.18
N LYS A 100 6.22 -25.81 -37.47
CA LYS A 100 5.91 -26.72 -38.58
C LYS A 100 6.77 -26.38 -39.81
N SER A 101 7.04 -27.38 -40.65
CA SER A 101 7.68 -27.16 -41.95
C SER A 101 6.81 -26.28 -42.85
N ALA A 102 7.42 -25.31 -43.52
CA ALA A 102 6.73 -24.41 -44.44
C ALA A 102 6.27 -25.07 -45.75
N GLY A 103 6.76 -26.26 -46.11
CA GLY A 103 6.58 -26.82 -47.47
C GLY A 103 5.13 -27.03 -47.92
N LYS A 104 4.21 -27.38 -47.01
CA LYS A 104 2.77 -27.45 -47.35
C LYS A 104 2.17 -26.06 -47.53
N TRP A 105 2.53 -25.13 -46.65
CA TRP A 105 2.03 -23.76 -46.68
C TRP A 105 2.48 -23.01 -47.95
N LEU A 106 3.76 -23.12 -48.31
CA LEU A 106 4.33 -22.50 -49.51
C LEU A 106 3.65 -23.00 -50.79
N ARG A 107 3.37 -24.32 -50.89
CA ARG A 107 2.62 -24.89 -52.01
C ARG A 107 1.20 -24.35 -52.09
N SER A 108 0.47 -24.36 -50.98
CA SER A 108 -0.90 -23.81 -50.94
C SER A 108 -0.95 -22.31 -51.24
N PHE A 109 0.08 -21.55 -50.87
CA PHE A 109 0.18 -20.14 -51.25
C PHE A 109 0.35 -19.97 -52.77
N GLY A 110 1.22 -20.77 -53.39
CA GLY A 110 1.40 -20.77 -54.84
C GLY A 110 0.13 -21.16 -55.59
N GLU A 111 -0.52 -22.26 -55.17
CA GLU A 111 -1.80 -22.72 -55.74
C GLU A 111 -2.91 -21.65 -55.63
N ALA A 112 -2.99 -20.92 -54.52
CA ALA A 112 -4.00 -19.88 -54.32
C ALA A 112 -3.81 -18.65 -55.22
N HIS A 113 -2.60 -18.45 -55.75
CA HIS A 113 -2.27 -17.37 -56.69
C HIS A 113 -2.09 -17.89 -58.12
N LEU A 114 -2.58 -19.10 -58.41
CA LEU A 114 -2.61 -19.64 -59.75
C LEU A 114 -4.06 -19.80 -60.20
N LEU A 115 -4.44 -19.10 -61.27
CA LEU A 115 -5.71 -19.28 -61.94
C LEU A 115 -5.51 -20.11 -63.21
N GLN A 116 -6.26 -21.19 -63.38
CA GLN A 116 -6.29 -21.93 -64.64
C GLN A 116 -7.27 -21.26 -65.61
N VAL A 117 -6.77 -20.80 -66.76
CA VAL A 117 -7.57 -20.28 -67.87
C VAL A 117 -7.33 -21.16 -69.08
N GLY A 118 -8.21 -22.15 -69.29
CA GLY A 118 -7.99 -23.21 -70.27
C GLY A 118 -6.88 -24.17 -69.80
N GLU A 119 -5.82 -24.34 -70.61
CA GLU A 119 -4.62 -25.11 -70.25
C GLU A 119 -3.47 -24.24 -69.72
N THR A 120 -3.64 -22.91 -69.70
CA THR A 120 -2.57 -21.98 -69.32
C THR A 120 -2.72 -21.53 -67.87
N PRO A 121 -1.71 -21.77 -67.01
CA PRO A 121 -1.68 -21.19 -65.67
C PRO A 121 -1.39 -19.70 -65.75
N VAL A 122 -2.24 -18.88 -65.12
CA VAL A 122 -2.08 -17.43 -64.98
C VAL A 122 -1.79 -17.12 -63.51
N GLU A 123 -0.67 -16.44 -63.25
CA GLU A 123 -0.34 -15.98 -61.90
C GLU A 123 -1.19 -14.75 -61.53
N LEU A 124 -1.91 -14.86 -60.41
CA LEU A 124 -2.66 -13.76 -59.81
C LEU A 124 -1.71 -12.89 -58.99
N PRO A 125 -1.80 -11.55 -59.10
CA PRO A 125 -0.94 -10.65 -58.34
C PRO A 125 -1.20 -10.78 -56.84
N ALA A 126 -0.15 -11.10 -56.09
CA ALA A 126 -0.18 -11.08 -54.63
C ALA A 126 0.08 -9.66 -54.09
N SER A 127 -0.53 -9.32 -52.96
CA SER A 127 -0.21 -8.06 -52.28
C SER A 127 1.24 -8.04 -51.79
N ARG A 128 1.86 -6.85 -51.69
CA ARG A 128 3.22 -6.70 -51.13
C ARG A 128 3.36 -7.36 -49.76
N ARG A 129 2.32 -7.28 -48.93
CA ARG A 129 2.31 -7.88 -47.59
C ARG A 129 2.31 -9.41 -47.64
N ALA A 130 1.51 -10.00 -48.54
CA ALA A 130 1.49 -11.44 -48.76
C ALA A 130 2.85 -11.98 -49.26
N LEU A 131 3.53 -11.24 -50.15
CA LEU A 131 4.86 -11.60 -50.65
C LEU A 131 5.93 -11.56 -49.53
N ARG A 132 5.87 -10.58 -48.63
CA ARG A 132 6.78 -10.51 -47.47
C ARG A 132 6.56 -11.68 -46.50
N SER A 133 5.32 -12.05 -46.22
CA SER A 133 5.02 -13.23 -45.40
C SER A 133 5.50 -14.52 -46.09
N TYR A 134 5.33 -14.64 -47.40
CA TYR A 134 5.86 -15.76 -48.19
C TYR A 134 7.39 -15.86 -48.09
N ALA A 135 8.11 -14.75 -48.31
CA ALA A 135 9.56 -14.69 -48.17
C ALA A 135 10.01 -15.12 -46.76
N SER A 136 9.36 -14.60 -45.72
CA SER A 136 9.64 -14.98 -44.34
C SER A 136 9.48 -16.49 -44.07
N ALA A 137 8.44 -17.13 -44.59
CA ALA A 137 8.25 -18.58 -44.47
C ALA A 137 9.30 -19.38 -45.25
N TYR A 138 9.72 -18.87 -46.42
CA TYR A 138 10.73 -19.48 -47.27
C TYR A 138 12.11 -19.41 -46.63
N ASP A 139 12.53 -18.23 -46.17
CA ASP A 139 13.86 -17.96 -45.61
C ASP A 139 14.11 -18.80 -44.35
N TRP A 140 13.13 -18.85 -43.46
CA TRP A 140 13.21 -19.65 -42.23
C TRP A 140 12.83 -21.13 -42.42
N ARG A 141 12.32 -21.50 -43.60
CA ARG A 141 11.74 -22.82 -43.90
C ARG A 141 10.70 -23.29 -42.87
N LEU A 142 10.01 -22.34 -42.25
CA LEU A 142 9.21 -22.54 -41.04
C LEU A 142 7.89 -21.77 -41.10
N VAL A 143 6.84 -22.40 -40.57
CA VAL A 143 5.57 -21.74 -40.23
C VAL A 143 5.12 -22.19 -38.83
N PHE A 144 4.24 -21.43 -38.20
CA PHE A 144 3.68 -21.74 -36.90
C PHE A 144 2.20 -22.06 -37.00
N LEU A 145 1.78 -23.14 -36.33
CA LEU A 145 0.38 -23.34 -36.01
C LEU A 145 0.11 -22.65 -34.66
N CYS A 146 -0.72 -21.62 -34.70
CA CYS A 146 -0.93 -20.68 -33.60
C CYS A 146 -2.35 -20.75 -33.06
N ALA A 147 -2.51 -20.37 -31.80
CA ALA A 147 -3.78 -19.91 -31.25
C ALA A 147 -3.51 -18.62 -30.46
N ALA A 148 -4.27 -17.57 -30.78
CA ALA A 148 -4.19 -16.27 -30.13
C ALA A 148 -5.31 -16.11 -29.10
N PHE A 149 -5.10 -15.24 -28.12
CA PHE A 149 -6.04 -14.97 -27.03
C PHE A 149 -5.80 -13.58 -26.43
N THR A 150 -6.84 -13.06 -25.76
CA THR A 150 -6.85 -11.74 -25.09
C THR A 150 -7.14 -11.91 -23.58
N PHE A 151 -6.77 -10.88 -22.80
CA PHE A 151 -6.99 -10.79 -21.35
C PHE A 151 -7.63 -9.44 -20.95
N PRO A 152 -8.30 -9.35 -19.78
CA PRO A 152 -8.88 -10.44 -18.99
C PRO A 152 -10.30 -10.77 -19.48
N GLY A 153 -10.62 -12.05 -19.67
CA GLY A 153 -11.95 -12.48 -20.14
C GLY A 153 -12.03 -13.99 -20.38
N GLY A 154 -13.22 -14.61 -20.39
CA GLY A 154 -13.38 -15.98 -20.88
C GLY A 154 -13.10 -17.14 -19.90
N ASP A 155 -12.60 -18.27 -20.44
CA ASP A 155 -12.60 -19.60 -19.81
C ASP A 155 -11.36 -19.85 -18.92
N ARG A 156 -11.58 -20.17 -17.63
CA ARG A 156 -10.52 -20.53 -16.65
C ARG A 156 -9.71 -21.78 -17.04
N ARG A 157 -10.17 -22.60 -17.98
CA ARG A 157 -9.48 -23.82 -18.45
C ARG A 157 -8.47 -23.55 -19.57
N LEU A 158 -8.65 -22.47 -20.34
CA LEU A 158 -7.79 -22.14 -21.46
C LEU A 158 -6.35 -21.76 -21.01
N PRO A 159 -6.16 -20.93 -19.95
CA PRO A 159 -4.83 -20.64 -19.40
C PRO A 159 -4.06 -21.89 -19.00
N ARG A 160 -4.71 -22.89 -18.38
CA ARG A 160 -4.07 -24.15 -17.99
C ARG A 160 -3.50 -24.94 -19.17
N SER A 161 -4.08 -24.78 -20.36
CA SER A 161 -3.59 -25.42 -21.59
C SER A 161 -2.42 -24.64 -22.18
N ILE A 162 -2.52 -23.31 -22.20
CA ILE A 162 -1.46 -22.39 -22.65
C ILE A 162 -0.21 -22.55 -21.78
N LEU A 163 -0.37 -22.63 -20.45
CA LEU A 163 0.73 -22.84 -19.50
C LEU A 163 1.45 -24.19 -19.68
N LYS A 164 0.84 -25.12 -20.42
CA LYS A 164 1.42 -26.41 -20.82
C LYS A 164 1.90 -26.42 -22.28
N LEU A 165 1.94 -25.25 -22.93
CA LEU A 165 2.25 -25.05 -24.36
C LEU A 165 1.40 -25.96 -25.27
N LYS A 166 0.11 -26.11 -24.95
CA LYS A 166 -0.84 -26.92 -25.72
C LYS A 166 -1.80 -26.03 -26.50
N LEU A 167 -1.90 -26.28 -27.81
CA LEU A 167 -2.92 -25.68 -28.66
C LEU A 167 -4.32 -26.10 -28.20
N PRO A 168 -5.32 -25.19 -28.27
CA PRO A 168 -6.73 -25.51 -27.97
C PRO A 168 -7.22 -26.66 -28.85
N ARG A 169 -8.06 -27.56 -28.34
CA ARG A 169 -8.54 -28.74 -29.11
C ARG A 169 -9.36 -28.40 -30.36
N LEU A 170 -10.04 -27.24 -30.37
CA LEU A 170 -10.95 -26.83 -31.44
C LEU A 170 -10.19 -26.23 -32.65
N PRO A 171 -10.29 -26.80 -33.86
CA PRO A 171 -9.54 -26.35 -35.04
C PRO A 171 -9.84 -24.92 -35.48
N TRP A 172 -11.09 -24.46 -35.34
CA TRP A 172 -11.52 -23.11 -35.71
C TRP A 172 -10.90 -21.99 -34.85
N ARG A 173 -10.22 -22.34 -33.75
CA ARG A 173 -9.46 -21.43 -32.89
C ARG A 173 -7.96 -21.39 -33.24
N ARG A 174 -7.54 -22.06 -34.31
CA ARG A 174 -6.15 -22.16 -34.74
C ARG A 174 -5.97 -21.51 -36.10
N PHE A 175 -4.80 -20.93 -36.34
CA PHE A 175 -4.41 -20.37 -37.63
C PHE A 175 -2.93 -20.66 -37.92
N ALA A 176 -2.55 -20.61 -39.20
CA ALA A 176 -1.15 -20.67 -39.59
C ALA A 176 -0.59 -19.25 -39.69
N ALA A 177 0.62 -19.03 -39.19
CA ALA A 177 1.34 -17.77 -39.27
C ALA A 177 2.78 -18.01 -39.71
N THR A 178 3.28 -17.15 -40.60
CA THR A 178 4.72 -17.09 -40.93
C THR A 178 5.48 -16.38 -39.79
N PRO A 179 6.82 -16.44 -39.74
CA PRO A 179 7.59 -15.72 -38.72
C PRO A 179 7.29 -14.22 -38.72
N LEU A 180 7.17 -13.59 -39.90
CA LEU A 180 6.77 -12.18 -40.02
C LEU A 180 5.36 -11.94 -39.48
N ASP A 181 4.37 -12.77 -39.85
CA ASP A 181 3.00 -12.58 -39.37
C ASP A 181 2.90 -12.67 -37.84
N LEU A 182 3.69 -13.56 -37.25
CA LEU A 182 3.73 -13.74 -35.80
C LEU A 182 4.45 -12.57 -35.13
N ALA A 183 5.56 -12.09 -35.71
CA ALA A 183 6.28 -10.91 -35.24
C ALA A 183 5.36 -9.68 -35.24
N ASP A 184 4.71 -9.39 -36.37
CA ASP A 184 3.74 -8.29 -36.54
C ASP A 184 2.63 -8.38 -35.48
N LEU A 185 2.02 -9.56 -35.32
CA LEU A 185 0.90 -9.76 -34.40
C LEU A 185 1.29 -9.54 -32.92
N THR A 186 2.55 -9.79 -32.56
CA THR A 186 2.98 -9.88 -31.16
C THR A 186 3.96 -8.79 -30.73
N GLU A 187 4.40 -7.93 -31.64
CA GLU A 187 5.38 -6.86 -31.37
C GLU A 187 4.99 -5.98 -30.18
N ASP A 188 3.71 -5.58 -30.11
CA ASP A 188 3.21 -4.72 -29.03
C ASP A 188 3.14 -5.43 -27.67
N LEU A 189 3.28 -6.77 -27.61
CA LEU A 189 3.37 -7.50 -26.33
C LEU A 189 4.68 -7.21 -25.60
N ALA A 190 5.72 -6.73 -26.30
CA ALA A 190 6.97 -6.32 -25.68
C ALA A 190 6.85 -4.94 -24.99
N ALA A 191 5.81 -4.16 -25.30
CA ALA A 191 5.57 -2.88 -24.68
C ALA A 191 5.27 -3.05 -23.18
N GLY A 192 6.01 -2.33 -22.33
CA GLY A 192 5.94 -2.45 -20.87
C GLY A 192 7.10 -3.22 -20.22
N GLY A 193 8.03 -3.76 -21.01
CA GLY A 193 9.27 -4.38 -20.53
C GLY A 193 9.08 -5.80 -19.95
N GLY A 194 10.11 -6.29 -19.25
CA GLY A 194 10.12 -7.66 -18.72
C GLY A 194 9.09 -7.91 -17.62
N TYR A 195 8.46 -9.10 -17.66
CA TYR A 195 7.50 -9.53 -16.64
C TYR A 195 8.06 -9.34 -15.24
N ARG A 196 7.38 -8.51 -14.44
CA ARG A 196 7.58 -8.39 -13.00
C ARG A 196 6.44 -9.19 -12.37
N PRO A 197 6.71 -10.12 -11.44
CA PRO A 197 5.64 -10.93 -10.87
C PRO A 197 4.69 -9.93 -10.23
N GLY A 198 3.44 -9.88 -10.71
CA GLY A 198 2.46 -8.95 -10.24
C GLY A 198 2.36 -9.02 -8.72
N SER A 199 2.93 -8.03 -8.06
CA SER A 199 2.30 -7.43 -6.90
C SER A 199 0.82 -7.27 -7.27
N ARG A 200 -0.06 -8.14 -6.75
CA ARG A 200 -1.49 -8.22 -7.12
C ARG A 200 -2.09 -6.81 -7.19
N VAL A 201 -2.25 -6.28 -8.40
CA VAL A 201 -2.84 -4.95 -8.58
C VAL A 201 -4.33 -5.09 -8.33
N SER A 202 -4.79 -4.54 -7.21
CA SER A 202 -6.17 -4.56 -6.80
C SER A 202 -6.82 -3.25 -7.22
N GLN A 203 -8.06 -3.32 -7.68
CA GLN A 203 -8.85 -2.15 -8.08
C GLN A 203 -9.83 -1.84 -6.95
N LEU A 204 -9.64 -0.68 -6.31
CA LEU A 204 -10.55 -0.16 -5.29
C LEU A 204 -11.59 0.71 -5.98
N GLN A 205 -12.85 0.28 -5.98
CA GLN A 205 -13.93 1.03 -6.63
C GLN A 205 -14.25 2.30 -5.82
N LEU A 206 -14.06 3.47 -6.43
CA LEU A 206 -14.29 4.77 -5.82
C LEU A 206 -15.60 5.41 -6.30
N ALA A 207 -15.89 5.34 -7.60
CA ALA A 207 -17.15 5.76 -8.22
C ALA A 207 -17.62 4.71 -9.24
N PRO A 208 -18.85 4.74 -9.78
CA PRO A 208 -19.34 3.71 -10.72
C PRO A 208 -18.42 3.42 -11.91
N THR A 209 -17.71 4.44 -12.42
CA THR A 209 -16.79 4.32 -13.56
C THR A 209 -15.33 4.58 -13.19
N LEU A 210 -15.02 4.60 -11.89
CA LEU A 210 -13.72 5.00 -11.36
C LEU A 210 -13.19 4.03 -10.32
N SER A 211 -12.02 3.46 -10.58
CA SER A 211 -11.30 2.62 -9.64
C SER A 211 -9.88 3.17 -9.41
N LEU A 212 -9.38 3.05 -8.18
CA LEU A 212 -7.99 3.31 -7.83
C LEU A 212 -7.21 1.99 -7.90
N SER A 213 -6.04 2.01 -8.54
CA SER A 213 -5.18 0.84 -8.66
C SER A 213 -4.14 0.84 -7.55
N VAL A 214 -4.21 -0.14 -6.66
CA VAL A 214 -3.25 -0.36 -5.58
C VAL A 214 -2.48 -1.64 -5.80
N GLY A 215 -1.17 -1.62 -5.55
CA GLY A 215 -0.29 -2.76 -5.78
C GLY A 215 0.86 -2.78 -4.77
N GLU A 216 1.31 -3.97 -4.40
CA GLU A 216 2.46 -4.13 -3.51
C GLU A 216 3.72 -3.54 -4.18
N GLY A 217 4.51 -2.74 -3.46
CA GLY A 217 5.68 -2.06 -4.02
C GLY A 217 5.36 -0.92 -5.00
N TRP A 218 4.09 -0.59 -5.22
CA TRP A 218 3.68 0.60 -5.97
C TRP A 218 3.60 1.80 -5.04
N ASP A 219 3.64 3.00 -5.62
CA ASP A 219 3.13 4.17 -4.91
C ASP A 219 1.60 4.01 -4.80
N ASN A 220 1.11 3.81 -3.58
CA ASN A 220 -0.33 3.76 -3.28
C ASN A 220 -0.72 4.93 -2.39
N SER A 221 0.11 5.97 -2.30
CA SER A 221 -0.14 7.11 -1.44
C SER A 221 -1.40 7.83 -1.90
N LEU A 222 -2.22 8.20 -0.94
CA LEU A 222 -3.54 8.80 -1.15
C LEU A 222 -3.69 10.01 -0.24
N LEU A 223 -4.16 11.11 -0.81
CA LEU A 223 -4.54 12.30 -0.06
C LEU A 223 -6.02 12.60 -0.27
N LEU A 224 -6.76 12.82 0.82
CA LEU A 224 -8.12 13.34 0.84
C LEU A 224 -8.09 14.69 1.53
N CYS A 225 -8.47 15.76 0.84
CA CYS A 225 -8.41 17.11 1.39
C CYS A 225 -9.72 17.84 1.18
N GLY A 226 -10.26 18.48 2.22
CA GLY A 226 -11.45 19.32 2.11
C GLY A 226 -12.11 19.61 3.46
N ALA A 227 -13.14 20.45 3.46
CA ALA A 227 -13.81 20.90 4.67
C ALA A 227 -14.42 19.74 5.50
N PRO A 228 -14.67 19.94 6.80
CA PRO A 228 -15.44 18.99 7.61
C PRO A 228 -16.82 18.67 6.99
N GLY A 229 -17.32 17.44 7.17
CA GLY A 229 -18.66 17.04 6.69
C GLY A 229 -18.79 16.80 5.17
N THR A 230 -17.69 16.82 4.42
CA THR A 230 -17.72 16.66 2.96
C THR A 230 -17.67 15.21 2.46
N GLY A 231 -17.48 14.24 3.37
CA GLY A 231 -17.45 12.81 3.05
C GLY A 231 -16.06 12.18 2.95
N LYS A 232 -14.98 12.89 3.34
CA LYS A 232 -13.59 12.38 3.32
C LYS A 232 -13.47 11.02 4.01
N SER A 233 -13.83 10.98 5.28
CA SER A 233 -13.66 9.81 6.12
C SER A 233 -14.56 8.65 5.64
N SER A 234 -15.77 8.92 5.14
CA SER A 234 -16.63 7.90 4.49
C SER A 234 -16.01 7.31 3.22
N VAL A 235 -15.32 8.13 2.41
CA VAL A 235 -14.57 7.64 1.24
C VAL A 235 -13.33 6.85 1.67
N LEU A 236 -12.67 7.27 2.75
CA LEU A 236 -11.55 6.53 3.31
C LEU A 236 -11.99 5.12 3.77
N ASP A 237 -13.09 5.01 4.51
CA ASP A 237 -13.69 3.72 4.87
C ASP A 237 -14.01 2.86 3.65
N LEU A 238 -14.68 3.46 2.66
CA LEU A 238 -15.03 2.78 1.42
C LEU A 238 -13.80 2.14 0.74
N LEU A 239 -12.66 2.83 0.74
CA LEU A 239 -11.42 2.34 0.16
C LEU A 239 -10.74 1.30 1.06
N LEU A 240 -10.74 1.51 2.37
CA LEU A 240 -10.16 0.60 3.37
C LEU A 240 -10.88 -0.76 3.38
N GLU A 241 -12.21 -0.76 3.27
CA GLU A 241 -13.02 -1.99 3.15
C GLU A 241 -12.63 -2.86 1.96
N GLN A 242 -12.16 -2.23 0.88
CA GLN A 242 -11.81 -2.90 -0.37
C GLN A 242 -10.35 -3.33 -0.44
N LEU A 243 -9.55 -3.06 0.60
CA LEU A 243 -8.17 -3.51 0.63
C LEU A 243 -8.07 -5.04 0.47
N PRO A 244 -7.00 -5.57 -0.14
CA PRO A 244 -6.82 -7.01 -0.28
C PRO A 244 -6.62 -7.69 1.08
N GLU A 245 -7.15 -8.90 1.28
CA GLU A 245 -7.10 -9.61 2.58
C GLU A 245 -5.68 -9.77 3.16
N GLY A 246 -4.65 -9.81 2.32
CA GLY A 246 -3.25 -9.92 2.75
C GLY A 246 -2.57 -8.60 3.17
N TRP A 247 -3.25 -7.47 3.10
CA TRP A 247 -2.70 -6.15 3.46
C TRP A 247 -3.06 -5.80 4.89
N SER A 248 -2.05 -5.37 5.67
CA SER A 248 -2.30 -4.70 6.95
C SER A 248 -2.81 -3.29 6.71
N ALA A 249 -3.61 -2.79 7.64
CA ALA A 249 -4.08 -1.42 7.64
C ALA A 249 -4.04 -0.91 9.08
N LEU A 250 -3.36 0.21 9.31
CA LEU A 250 -3.35 0.90 10.59
C LEU A 250 -4.06 2.23 10.39
N VAL A 251 -5.25 2.39 10.98
CA VAL A 251 -6.01 3.64 10.94
C VAL A 251 -5.82 4.38 12.25
N LEU A 252 -5.33 5.61 12.18
CA LEU A 252 -5.23 6.54 13.30
C LEU A 252 -6.51 7.39 13.31
N ASP A 253 -7.36 7.19 14.32
CA ASP A 253 -8.74 7.72 14.38
C ASP A 253 -8.93 8.65 15.59
N PRO A 254 -8.61 9.96 15.44
CA PRO A 254 -8.71 10.97 16.52
C PRO A 254 -10.13 11.18 17.03
N THR A 255 -11.14 10.92 16.19
CA THR A 255 -12.55 11.23 16.50
C THR A 255 -13.35 10.00 16.89
N GLY A 256 -12.93 8.80 16.46
CA GLY A 256 -13.69 7.55 16.63
C GLY A 256 -14.67 7.29 15.48
N GLU A 257 -14.61 8.08 14.39
CA GLU A 257 -15.53 7.98 13.26
C GLU A 257 -15.37 6.69 12.43
N HIS A 258 -14.21 6.03 12.54
CA HIS A 258 -13.87 4.81 11.80
C HIS A 258 -14.23 3.53 12.55
N ALA A 259 -14.86 3.62 13.73
CA ALA A 259 -15.32 2.46 14.51
C ALA A 259 -16.26 1.52 13.72
N ALA A 260 -16.98 2.04 12.71
CA ALA A 260 -17.84 1.26 11.83
C ALA A 260 -17.09 0.16 11.04
N LEU A 261 -15.78 0.31 10.84
CA LEU A 261 -14.94 -0.71 10.19
C LEU A 261 -14.85 -2.03 10.98
N ALA A 262 -15.25 -2.05 12.26
CA ALA A 262 -15.38 -3.28 13.05
C ALA A 262 -16.22 -4.35 12.33
N GLY A 263 -17.35 -3.95 11.73
CA GLY A 263 -18.24 -4.83 10.96
C GLY A 263 -17.64 -5.32 9.63
N LYS A 264 -16.43 -4.87 9.29
CA LYS A 264 -15.73 -5.12 8.02
C LYS A 264 -14.40 -5.85 8.22
N GLY A 265 -14.20 -6.46 9.40
CA GLY A 265 -13.03 -7.25 9.73
C GLY A 265 -11.84 -6.45 10.25
N PHE A 266 -12.05 -5.19 10.67
CA PHE A 266 -11.05 -4.44 11.42
C PHE A 266 -11.20 -4.68 12.93
N ALA A 267 -10.09 -4.76 13.64
CA ALA A 267 -10.09 -4.64 15.10
C ALA A 267 -10.09 -3.17 15.50
N VAL A 268 -11.04 -2.74 16.33
CA VAL A 268 -11.06 -1.37 16.90
C VAL A 268 -10.46 -1.44 18.29
N LEU A 269 -9.29 -0.82 18.47
CA LEU A 269 -8.51 -0.84 19.71
C LEU A 269 -8.45 0.57 20.29
N ARG A 270 -8.83 0.75 21.55
CA ARG A 270 -8.78 2.07 22.22
C ARG A 270 -7.37 2.40 22.67
N ALA A 271 -6.88 3.58 22.32
CA ALA A 271 -5.58 4.08 22.75
C ALA A 271 -5.54 4.24 24.28
N GLY A 272 -4.49 3.72 24.91
CA GLY A 272 -4.30 3.70 26.35
C GLY A 272 -5.06 2.61 27.11
N VAL A 273 -5.95 1.86 26.44
CA VAL A 273 -6.70 0.74 27.04
C VAL A 273 -6.29 -0.58 26.41
N ASP A 274 -6.50 -0.72 25.10
CA ASP A 274 -6.21 -1.93 24.34
C ASP A 274 -4.85 -1.85 23.65
N VAL A 275 -4.40 -0.63 23.33
CA VAL A 275 -3.12 -0.37 22.70
C VAL A 275 -2.37 0.75 23.41
N SER A 276 -1.12 0.46 23.77
CA SER A 276 -0.16 1.41 24.33
C SER A 276 1.20 1.13 23.73
N LEU A 277 2.01 2.16 23.51
CA LEU A 277 3.34 2.00 22.97
C LEU A 277 4.26 3.07 23.55
N ASN A 278 5.26 2.62 24.30
CA ASN A 278 6.27 3.48 24.89
C ASN A 278 7.29 3.96 23.82
N PRO A 279 7.49 5.28 23.63
CA PRO A 279 8.48 5.81 22.68
C PRO A 279 9.90 5.29 22.88
N LEU A 280 10.30 5.06 24.14
CA LEU A 280 11.66 4.61 24.48
C LEU A 280 11.91 3.15 24.07
N SER A 281 10.84 2.36 23.86
CA SER A 281 10.97 0.99 23.32
C SER A 281 11.49 0.96 21.88
N LEU A 282 11.38 2.08 21.15
CA LEU A 282 11.89 2.26 19.78
C LEU A 282 13.35 2.74 19.75
N GLY A 283 13.94 2.98 20.92
CA GLY A 283 15.29 3.52 21.10
C GLY A 283 15.34 5.04 21.33
N PRO A 284 16.44 5.54 21.90
CA PRO A 284 16.55 6.93 22.37
C PRO A 284 16.45 7.96 21.24
N GLY A 285 16.94 7.63 20.04
CA GLY A 285 16.82 8.51 18.87
C GLY A 285 15.38 8.72 18.42
N ALA A 286 14.58 7.65 18.38
CA ALA A 286 13.16 7.76 18.04
C ALA A 286 12.39 8.53 19.12
N ALA A 287 12.66 8.26 20.40
CA ALA A 287 12.06 9.00 21.51
C ALA A 287 12.38 10.50 21.45
N PHE A 288 13.62 10.87 21.12
CA PHE A 288 14.00 12.26 20.89
C PHE A 288 13.18 12.89 19.75
N ASP A 289 13.15 12.25 18.57
CA ASP A 289 12.41 12.72 17.40
C ASP A 289 10.91 12.90 17.71
N ILE A 290 10.32 11.98 18.48
CA ILE A 290 8.90 12.02 18.86
C ILE A 290 8.61 13.23 19.76
N VAL A 291 9.37 13.39 20.85
CA VAL A 291 9.16 14.52 21.77
C VAL A 291 9.41 15.85 21.05
N ALA A 292 10.47 15.94 20.24
CA ALA A 292 10.76 17.09 19.41
C ALA A 292 9.63 17.41 18.43
N GLY A 293 9.13 16.39 17.73
CA GLY A 293 8.03 16.53 16.78
C GLY A 293 6.73 17.02 17.41
N VAL A 294 6.44 16.65 18.67
CA VAL A 294 5.27 17.21 19.37
C VAL A 294 5.48 18.68 19.74
N VAL A 295 6.68 19.07 20.17
CA VAL A 295 6.98 20.48 20.45
C VAL A 295 6.84 21.34 19.18
N GLU A 296 7.37 20.87 18.06
CA GLU A 296 7.26 21.58 16.79
C GLU A 296 5.83 21.59 16.23
N GLY A 297 5.12 20.46 16.30
CA GLY A 297 3.79 20.30 15.70
C GLY A 297 2.65 20.89 16.52
N VAL A 298 2.62 20.64 17.83
CA VAL A 298 1.51 21.07 18.70
C VAL A 298 1.77 22.46 19.29
N TRP A 299 3.00 22.74 19.70
CA TRP A 299 3.34 24.03 20.31
C TRP A 299 3.74 25.08 19.27
N GLY A 300 4.06 24.68 18.03
CA GLY A 300 4.50 25.60 16.99
C GLY A 300 5.88 26.22 17.27
N GLU A 301 6.70 25.55 18.08
CA GLU A 301 7.98 26.05 18.57
C GLU A 301 9.13 25.15 18.12
N GLN A 302 10.28 25.74 17.84
CA GLN A 302 11.52 24.96 17.70
C GLN A 302 12.16 24.73 19.06
N LEU A 303 12.66 23.51 19.28
CA LEU A 303 13.47 23.21 20.45
C LEU A 303 14.76 24.03 20.42
N SER A 304 14.97 24.86 21.46
CA SER A 304 16.24 25.57 21.60
C SER A 304 17.39 24.56 21.84
N PRO A 305 18.64 24.89 21.43
CA PRO A 305 19.77 23.95 21.54
C PRO A 305 19.98 23.38 22.95
N ILE A 306 19.77 24.19 24.00
CA ILE A 306 19.94 23.76 25.39
C ILE A 306 18.80 22.83 25.84
N VAL A 307 17.56 23.06 25.41
CA VAL A 307 16.44 22.15 25.71
C VAL A 307 16.60 20.84 24.94
N ALA A 308 17.04 20.90 23.68
CA ALA A 308 17.38 19.73 22.88
C ALA A 308 18.51 18.90 23.53
N GLN A 309 19.58 19.55 24.00
CA GLN A 309 20.64 18.85 24.73
C GLN A 309 20.13 18.20 26.03
N THR A 310 19.25 18.90 26.76
CA THR A 310 18.64 18.38 27.98
C THR A 310 17.78 17.15 27.69
N LEU A 311 16.93 17.21 26.66
CA LEU A 311 16.13 16.08 26.20
C LEU A 311 17.02 14.92 25.76
N HIS A 312 18.07 15.18 24.97
CA HIS A 312 19.01 14.16 24.52
C HIS A 312 19.65 13.41 25.68
N ARG A 313 20.10 14.12 26.73
CA ARG A 313 20.65 13.48 27.93
C ARG A 313 19.61 12.65 28.67
N ALA A 314 18.38 13.18 28.80
CA ALA A 314 17.30 12.51 29.50
C ALA A 314 16.87 11.19 28.81
N VAL A 315 16.80 11.15 27.49
CA VAL A 315 16.38 9.93 26.76
C VAL A 315 17.43 8.81 26.75
N GLN A 316 18.73 9.11 26.88
CA GLN A 316 19.81 8.10 26.79
C GLN A 316 19.81 7.11 27.98
N GLY A 317 19.34 7.53 29.15
CA GLY A 317 19.28 6.71 30.36
C GLY A 317 17.88 6.22 30.73
N ALA A 318 16.86 6.59 29.95
CA ALA A 318 15.46 6.35 30.25
C ALA A 318 14.94 5.05 29.62
N ARG A 319 14.04 4.37 30.33
CA ARG A 319 13.27 3.23 29.82
C ARG A 319 11.85 3.64 29.44
N SER A 320 11.34 4.73 30.01
CA SER A 320 9.99 5.24 29.76
C SER A 320 9.95 6.76 29.61
N LEU A 321 8.86 7.30 29.06
CA LEU A 321 8.65 8.75 29.00
C LEU A 321 8.53 9.37 30.41
N ARG A 322 8.05 8.59 31.38
CA ARG A 322 8.04 8.97 32.80
C ARG A 322 9.45 9.17 33.33
N ASP A 323 10.39 8.28 33.02
CA ASP A 323 11.79 8.42 33.45
C ASP A 323 12.43 9.70 32.88
N VAL A 324 12.11 10.03 31.62
CA VAL A 324 12.55 11.27 30.96
C VAL A 324 12.00 12.49 31.72
N TYR A 325 10.70 12.47 32.05
CA TYR A 325 10.07 13.54 32.84
C TYR A 325 10.71 13.66 34.23
N GLU A 326 10.87 12.56 34.97
CA GLU A 326 11.48 12.55 36.30
C GLU A 326 12.93 13.03 36.27
N SER A 327 13.69 12.69 35.22
CA SER A 327 15.03 13.20 35.01
C SER A 327 15.05 14.71 34.79
N ALA A 328 14.13 15.23 33.96
CA ALA A 328 13.99 16.67 33.73
C ALA A 328 13.53 17.41 35.00
N GLU A 329 12.59 16.84 35.75
CA GLU A 329 12.09 17.41 37.00
C GLU A 329 13.18 17.45 38.07
N ARG A 330 14.00 16.40 38.20
CA ARG A 330 15.16 16.38 39.10
C ARG A 330 16.13 17.50 38.76
N LEU A 331 16.50 17.64 37.48
CA LEU A 331 17.42 18.69 37.03
C LEU A 331 16.82 20.10 37.24
N TRP A 332 15.52 20.27 37.07
CA TRP A 332 14.84 21.53 37.38
C TRP A 332 14.94 21.90 38.88
N ARG A 333 14.72 20.92 39.77
CA ARG A 333 14.72 21.15 41.22
C ARG A 333 16.13 21.33 41.80
N SER A 334 17.11 20.57 41.32
CA SER A 334 18.44 20.48 41.93
C SER A 334 19.62 20.83 41.01
N GLY A 335 19.38 21.39 39.82
CA GLY A 335 20.44 21.83 38.93
C GLY A 335 21.24 22.99 39.51
N GLU A 336 22.56 22.98 39.34
CA GLU A 336 23.44 24.02 39.88
C GLU A 336 23.42 25.29 39.02
N ARG A 337 23.28 25.14 37.70
CA ARG A 337 23.28 26.25 36.74
C ARG A 337 21.86 26.69 36.38
N GLU A 338 21.64 28.01 36.35
CA GLU A 338 20.33 28.61 36.07
C GLU A 338 19.80 28.30 34.66
N ASP A 339 20.69 28.24 33.66
CA ASP A 339 20.37 27.92 32.28
C ASP A 339 19.89 26.47 32.13
N GLU A 340 20.57 25.52 32.78
CA GLU A 340 20.17 24.11 32.80
C GLU A 340 18.85 23.91 33.53
N ARG A 341 18.64 24.58 34.67
CA ARG A 341 17.35 24.53 35.40
C ARG A 341 16.20 25.06 34.54
N SER A 342 16.43 26.17 33.85
CA SER A 342 15.42 26.79 32.97
C SER A 342 15.07 25.90 31.79
N ALA A 343 16.08 25.27 31.17
CA ALA A 343 15.88 24.29 30.09
C ALA A 343 15.14 23.04 30.58
N ALA A 344 15.50 22.52 31.75
CA ALA A 344 14.85 21.37 32.37
C ALA A 344 13.39 21.66 32.75
N ALA A 345 13.11 22.85 33.30
CA ALA A 345 11.75 23.30 33.59
C ALA A 345 10.91 23.40 32.31
N ALA A 346 11.48 23.98 31.25
CA ALA A 346 10.84 24.08 29.94
C ALA A 346 10.52 22.70 29.36
N LEU A 347 11.45 21.75 29.48
CA LEU A 347 11.25 20.37 29.04
C LEU A 347 10.17 19.65 29.86
N ALA A 348 10.25 19.72 31.20
CA ALA A 348 9.28 19.07 32.10
C ALA A 348 7.84 19.56 31.85
N ARG A 349 7.65 20.86 31.62
CA ARG A 349 6.34 21.43 31.26
C ARG A 349 5.77 20.88 29.96
N ARG A 350 6.62 20.58 28.97
CA ARG A 350 6.21 20.01 27.67
C ARG A 350 5.97 18.50 27.75
N LEU A 351 6.76 17.79 28.56
CA LEU A 351 6.62 16.35 28.77
C LEU A 351 5.37 15.99 29.56
N ARG A 352 5.00 16.77 30.58
CA ARG A 352 3.89 16.43 31.49
C ARG A 352 2.54 16.19 30.76
N PRO A 353 2.12 17.01 29.78
CA PRO A 353 0.92 16.76 28.98
C PRO A 353 0.95 15.44 28.18
N MET A 354 2.14 14.93 27.85
CA MET A 354 2.32 13.69 27.09
C MET A 354 2.23 12.42 27.96
N LEU A 355 2.28 12.55 29.29
CA LEU A 355 2.25 11.40 30.21
C LEU A 355 0.83 10.85 30.33
N HIS A 356 0.49 9.92 29.43
CA HIS A 356 -0.81 9.29 29.30
C HIS A 356 -0.65 7.76 29.16
N PRO A 357 -1.63 6.93 29.57
CA PRO A 357 -1.50 5.47 29.49
C PRO A 357 -1.11 4.92 28.12
N CYS A 358 -1.52 5.57 27.03
CA CYS A 358 -1.16 5.17 25.66
C CYS A 358 0.36 5.21 25.39
N LEU A 359 1.13 6.00 26.16
CA LEU A 359 2.58 6.18 26.00
C LEU A 359 3.40 5.58 27.14
N LEU A 360 2.75 5.24 28.26
CA LEU A 360 3.41 4.68 29.44
C LEU A 360 3.33 3.15 29.49
N GLY A 361 2.39 2.54 28.76
CA GLY A 361 2.23 1.08 28.72
C GLY A 361 3.28 0.35 27.87
N GLU A 362 3.35 -0.96 28.09
CA GLU A 362 4.17 -1.89 27.30
C GLU A 362 3.30 -2.52 26.21
N GLY A 363 3.64 -2.27 24.96
CA GLY A 363 2.95 -2.87 23.82
C GLY A 363 3.79 -2.84 22.56
N SER A 364 3.18 -3.25 21.46
CA SER A 364 3.83 -3.33 20.15
C SER A 364 2.91 -2.75 19.08
N LEU A 365 3.48 -2.49 17.90
CA LEU A 365 2.72 -2.05 16.75
C LEU A 365 1.60 -3.07 16.43
N PRO A 366 0.32 -2.65 16.37
CA PRO A 366 -0.77 -3.55 16.02
C PRO A 366 -0.59 -4.19 14.64
N ALA A 367 -0.94 -5.47 14.53
CA ALA A 367 -0.85 -6.24 13.29
C ALA A 367 -2.22 -6.48 12.65
N GLY A 368 -2.25 -6.66 11.33
CA GLY A 368 -3.49 -6.89 10.59
C GLY A 368 -4.22 -5.59 10.24
N ARG A 369 -5.55 -5.62 10.26
CA ARG A 369 -6.40 -4.46 9.98
C ARG A 369 -6.94 -3.90 11.29
N VAL A 370 -6.44 -2.74 11.67
CA VAL A 370 -6.66 -2.15 12.99
C VAL A 370 -7.06 -0.70 12.83
N VAL A 371 -8.11 -0.31 13.55
CA VAL A 371 -8.44 1.08 13.85
C VAL A 371 -8.00 1.35 15.27
N VAL A 372 -7.17 2.36 15.45
CA VAL A 372 -6.76 2.87 16.75
C VAL A 372 -7.66 4.05 17.09
N ASP A 373 -8.60 3.81 17.99
CA ASP A 373 -9.54 4.82 18.49
C ASP A 373 -8.80 5.70 19.51
N GLU A 374 -8.50 6.93 19.09
CA GLU A 374 -7.80 7.95 19.88
C GLU A 374 -8.76 8.95 20.53
N SER A 375 -10.08 8.74 20.40
CA SER A 375 -11.08 9.55 21.08
C SER A 375 -10.98 9.38 22.61
N SER A 376 -10.36 8.28 23.07
CA SER A 376 -10.06 8.01 24.49
C SER A 376 -8.98 8.91 25.08
N VAL A 377 -8.15 9.58 24.26
CA VAL A 377 -7.02 10.38 24.71
C VAL A 377 -7.47 11.83 24.90
N GLU A 378 -7.47 12.32 26.14
CA GLU A 378 -7.93 13.68 26.48
C GLU A 378 -7.05 14.78 25.88
N ARG A 379 -5.72 14.59 25.94
CA ARG A 379 -4.73 15.63 25.65
C ARG A 379 -4.18 15.49 24.24
N GLU A 380 -4.11 16.62 23.53
CA GLU A 380 -3.62 16.65 22.15
C GLU A 380 -2.12 16.31 22.07
N GLU A 381 -1.32 16.71 23.06
CA GLU A 381 0.10 16.40 23.12
C GLU A 381 0.34 14.89 23.26
N ALA A 382 -0.46 14.21 24.09
CA ALA A 382 -0.40 12.76 24.24
C ALA A 382 -0.85 12.04 22.96
N ARG A 383 -1.91 12.53 22.32
CA ARG A 383 -2.38 11.99 21.02
C ARG A 383 -1.32 12.14 19.93
N ALA A 384 -0.75 13.33 19.78
CA ALA A 384 0.32 13.61 18.82
C ALA A 384 1.56 12.75 19.08
N ALA A 385 2.02 12.66 20.33
CA ALA A 385 3.14 11.79 20.71
C ALA A 385 2.84 10.32 20.38
N PHE A 386 1.63 9.84 20.66
CA PHE A 386 1.23 8.47 20.38
C PHE A 386 1.21 8.17 18.87
N ASN A 387 0.69 9.09 18.06
CA ASN A 387 0.65 8.96 16.60
C ASN A 387 2.06 8.95 16.02
N LEU A 388 2.93 9.87 16.43
CA LEU A 388 4.34 9.86 16.03
C LEU A 388 5.04 8.56 16.46
N THR A 389 4.72 8.03 17.65
CA THR A 389 5.28 6.75 18.13
C THR A 389 4.85 5.58 17.25
N LEU A 390 3.57 5.48 16.92
CA LEU A 390 3.05 4.45 16.01
C LEU A 390 3.66 4.57 14.60
N LEU A 391 3.85 5.79 14.09
CA LEU A 391 4.50 6.04 12.80
C LEU A 391 5.97 5.63 12.79
N HIS A 392 6.72 5.96 13.84
CA HIS A 392 8.10 5.50 14.00
C HIS A 392 8.18 3.97 14.10
N ALA A 393 7.26 3.34 14.84
CA ALA A 393 7.19 1.89 14.97
C ALA A 393 6.85 1.22 13.63
N ALA A 394 5.88 1.74 12.88
CA ALA A 394 5.54 1.29 11.54
C ALA A 394 6.73 1.43 10.59
N TYR A 395 7.45 2.55 10.64
CA TYR A 395 8.65 2.76 9.84
C TYR A 395 9.75 1.73 10.15
N GLN A 396 10.09 1.54 11.43
CA GLN A 396 11.13 0.58 11.83
C GLN A 396 10.73 -0.86 11.48
N ALA A 397 9.46 -1.24 11.70
CA ALA A 397 8.95 -2.56 11.36
C ALA A 397 8.97 -2.81 9.84
N ALA A 398 8.60 -1.81 9.03
CA ALA A 398 8.60 -1.90 7.58
C ALA A 398 10.01 -2.09 7.01
N VAL A 399 11.00 -1.32 7.48
CA VAL A 399 12.40 -1.46 7.03
C VAL A 399 12.97 -2.85 7.36
N ARG A 400 12.48 -3.50 8.42
CA ARG A 400 12.83 -4.87 8.81
C ARG A 400 12.02 -5.95 8.08
N GLY A 401 11.08 -5.56 7.20
CA GLY A 401 10.18 -6.48 6.50
C GLY A 401 9.12 -7.13 7.40
N LEU A 402 8.88 -6.58 8.59
CA LEU A 402 7.92 -7.10 9.58
C LEU A 402 6.52 -6.48 9.43
N TRP A 403 6.40 -5.40 8.66
CA TRP A 403 5.12 -4.71 8.46
C TRP A 403 5.00 -4.20 7.02
N ARG A 404 3.83 -4.38 6.42
CA ARG A 404 3.50 -3.90 5.06
C ARG A 404 2.01 -3.60 4.97
N GLY A 405 1.64 -2.60 4.18
CA GLY A 405 0.25 -2.21 4.00
C GLY A 405 0.03 -0.71 4.01
N VAL A 406 -1.11 -0.27 4.56
CA VAL A 406 -1.52 1.13 4.56
C VAL A 406 -1.52 1.70 5.97
N VAL A 407 -0.90 2.85 6.14
CA VAL A 407 -1.10 3.70 7.32
C VAL A 407 -2.10 4.79 6.93
N ALA A 408 -3.33 4.69 7.44
CA ALA A 408 -4.37 5.67 7.24
C ALA A 408 -4.40 6.65 8.42
N ILE A 409 -4.43 7.94 8.13
CA ILE A 409 -4.36 9.01 9.13
C ILE A 409 -5.53 9.94 8.88
N ASP A 410 -6.54 9.89 9.75
CA ASP A 410 -7.59 10.91 9.74
C ASP A 410 -7.12 12.17 10.49
N GLU A 411 -7.65 13.32 10.09
CA GLU A 411 -7.23 14.64 10.55
C GLU A 411 -5.70 14.86 10.54
N ALA A 412 -5.06 14.46 9.44
CA ALA A 412 -3.61 14.55 9.24
C ALA A 412 -3.02 15.96 9.42
N ASP A 413 -3.85 17.02 9.37
CA ASP A 413 -3.43 18.39 9.68
C ASP A 413 -2.84 18.51 11.10
N ARG A 414 -3.29 17.68 12.05
CA ARG A 414 -2.83 17.69 13.44
C ARG A 414 -1.38 17.26 13.59
N LEU A 415 -0.86 16.49 12.62
CA LEU A 415 0.53 16.05 12.61
C LEU A 415 1.47 17.03 11.88
N GLY A 416 0.92 18.03 11.19
CA GLY A 416 1.72 19.06 10.51
C GLY A 416 2.67 18.49 9.44
N ASP A 417 3.77 19.22 9.20
CA ASP A 417 4.86 18.79 8.33
C ASP A 417 5.84 17.83 9.04
N SER A 418 5.32 16.76 9.62
CA SER A 418 6.10 15.80 10.39
C SER A 418 7.18 15.10 9.55
N ALA A 419 8.41 15.09 10.07
CA ALA A 419 9.55 14.46 9.41
C ALA A 419 9.35 12.95 9.18
N ILE A 420 8.72 12.24 10.12
CA ILE A 420 8.46 10.81 9.96
C ILE A 420 7.42 10.53 8.88
N LEU A 421 6.38 11.35 8.75
CA LEU A 421 5.40 11.22 7.67
C LEU A 421 6.04 11.43 6.30
N ASN A 422 6.87 12.46 6.16
CA ASN A 422 7.62 12.71 4.93
C ASN A 422 8.54 11.52 4.59
N ARG A 423 9.25 10.96 5.57
CA ARG A 423 10.07 9.74 5.39
C ARG A 423 9.23 8.53 4.96
N ILE A 424 8.08 8.29 5.59
CA ILE A 424 7.19 7.17 5.24
C ILE A 424 6.71 7.31 3.79
N ALA A 425 6.23 8.49 3.42
CA ALA A 425 5.72 8.78 2.08
C ALA A 425 6.79 8.63 0.98
N ASP A 426 8.02 9.07 1.24
CA ASP A 426 9.12 9.00 0.26
C ASP A 426 9.77 7.61 0.18
N GLU A 427 10.08 7.03 1.33
CA GLU A 427 11.05 5.92 1.41
C GLU A 427 10.37 4.56 1.43
N LEU A 428 9.19 4.43 2.05
CA LEU A 428 8.67 3.11 2.39
C LEU A 428 7.84 2.42 1.30
N ARG A 429 7.64 3.09 0.15
CA ARG A 429 7.05 2.46 -1.04
C ARG A 429 7.77 1.17 -1.46
N LYS A 430 9.11 1.15 -1.35
CA LYS A 430 9.94 -0.02 -1.70
C LYS A 430 9.80 -1.18 -0.71
N TYR A 431 9.24 -0.90 0.47
CA TYR A 431 8.94 -1.88 1.50
C TYR A 431 7.44 -2.22 1.56
N GLY A 432 6.64 -1.80 0.57
CA GLY A 432 5.22 -2.11 0.50
C GLY A 432 4.36 -1.37 1.52
N VAL A 433 4.80 -0.20 1.99
CA VAL A 433 4.03 0.69 2.86
C VAL A 433 3.57 1.92 2.10
N SER A 434 2.36 2.38 2.36
CA SER A 434 1.81 3.62 1.79
C SER A 434 1.01 4.39 2.82
N VAL A 435 0.96 5.72 2.68
CA VAL A 435 0.20 6.61 3.57
C VAL A 435 -1.07 7.06 2.88
N TRP A 436 -2.19 6.90 3.58
CA TRP A 436 -3.49 7.46 3.19
C TRP A 436 -3.85 8.55 4.20
N ALA A 437 -3.81 9.80 3.80
CA ALA A 437 -4.05 10.92 4.72
C ALA A 437 -5.36 11.62 4.37
N ALA A 438 -6.17 11.91 5.39
CA ALA A 438 -7.33 12.77 5.29
C ALA A 438 -7.12 14.05 6.11
N GLY A 439 -7.33 15.21 5.52
CA GLY A 439 -7.10 16.51 6.16
C GLY A 439 -8.02 17.60 5.61
N HIS A 440 -7.88 18.80 6.17
CA HIS A 440 -8.70 19.97 5.89
C HIS A 440 -8.01 20.97 4.98
N SER A 441 -6.68 21.13 5.09
CA SER A 441 -5.92 22.09 4.31
C SER A 441 -4.60 21.53 3.82
N LEU A 442 -4.30 21.77 2.55
CA LEU A 442 -3.01 21.42 1.95
C LEU A 442 -1.81 22.08 2.65
N ALA A 443 -2.00 23.25 3.27
CA ALA A 443 -0.92 23.96 3.94
C ALA A 443 -0.47 23.30 5.25
N ARG A 444 -1.32 22.43 5.84
CA ARG A 444 -1.11 21.85 7.16
C ARG A 444 -0.71 20.37 7.13
N ILE A 445 -0.75 19.73 5.97
CA ILE A 445 -0.34 18.34 5.80
C ILE A 445 1.14 18.24 5.41
N ALA A 446 1.75 17.08 5.66
CA ALA A 446 3.12 16.81 5.28
C ALA A 446 3.36 17.02 3.78
N ARG A 447 4.43 17.76 3.44
CA ARG A 447 4.70 18.21 2.07
C ARG A 447 4.77 17.08 1.04
N LYS A 448 5.26 15.91 1.43
CA LYS A 448 5.34 14.75 0.53
C LYS A 448 3.98 14.12 0.21
N LEU A 449 2.99 14.28 1.08
CA LEU A 449 1.61 13.83 0.81
C LEU A 449 0.92 14.73 -0.21
N ALA A 450 1.34 16.00 -0.33
CA ALA A 450 0.87 16.89 -1.39
C ALA A 450 1.35 16.47 -2.80
N ASP A 451 2.22 15.47 -2.92
CA ASP A 451 2.56 14.78 -4.18
C ASP A 451 2.05 13.33 -4.18
N ALA A 452 1.08 12.94 -3.35
CA ALA A 452 0.51 11.60 -3.39
C ALA A 452 0.01 11.22 -4.79
N LYS A 453 0.19 9.95 -5.20
CA LYS A 453 -0.26 9.44 -6.52
C LYS A 453 -1.73 9.75 -6.79
N TYR A 454 -2.57 9.55 -5.77
CA TYR A 454 -4.00 9.85 -5.82
C TYR A 454 -4.32 10.99 -4.87
N GLN A 455 -5.01 12.01 -5.37
CA GLN A 455 -5.42 13.17 -4.58
C GLN A 455 -6.90 13.46 -4.84
N LEU A 456 -7.71 13.45 -3.79
CA LEU A 456 -9.14 13.70 -3.84
C LEU A 456 -9.39 14.99 -3.08
N TYR A 457 -9.79 16.03 -3.80
CA TYR A 457 -10.14 17.32 -3.23
C TYR A 457 -11.65 17.45 -3.14
N PHE A 458 -12.16 17.47 -1.92
CA PHE A 458 -13.56 17.65 -1.60
C PHE A 458 -13.89 19.15 -1.51
N ALA A 459 -15.15 19.46 -1.24
CA ALA A 459 -15.59 20.84 -1.09
C ALA A 459 -14.75 21.60 -0.05
N THR A 460 -14.23 22.76 -0.41
CA THR A 460 -13.46 23.60 0.52
C THR A 460 -13.45 25.05 0.03
N ALA A 461 -13.36 25.97 1.00
CA ALA A 461 -13.12 27.40 0.77
C ALA A 461 -11.74 27.83 1.31
N ASP A 462 -10.89 26.87 1.72
CA ASP A 462 -9.56 27.14 2.25
C ASP A 462 -8.68 27.86 1.21
N PRO A 463 -8.21 29.09 1.47
CA PRO A 463 -7.50 29.91 0.49
C PRO A 463 -6.21 29.26 -0.03
N ASP A 464 -5.47 28.57 0.84
CA ASP A 464 -4.20 27.94 0.47
C ASP A 464 -4.44 26.72 -0.43
N THR A 465 -5.45 25.92 -0.14
CA THR A 465 -5.85 24.80 -1.00
C THR A 465 -6.38 25.30 -2.35
N LEU A 466 -7.23 26.34 -2.37
CA LEU A 466 -7.74 26.94 -3.60
C LEU A 466 -6.61 27.47 -4.48
N ARG A 467 -5.67 28.23 -3.90
CA ARG A 467 -4.53 28.79 -4.64
C ARG A 467 -3.72 27.74 -5.41
N VAL A 468 -3.62 26.52 -4.87
CA VAL A 468 -2.82 25.44 -5.46
C VAL A 468 -3.63 24.56 -6.42
N VAL A 469 -4.91 24.31 -6.12
CA VAL A 469 -5.70 23.26 -6.79
C VAL A 469 -6.79 23.81 -7.70
N ASP A 470 -7.41 24.92 -7.30
CA ASP A 470 -8.51 25.57 -8.03
C ASP A 470 -8.39 27.10 -7.88
N PRO A 471 -7.38 27.72 -8.53
CA PRO A 471 -7.05 29.14 -8.30
C PRO A 471 -8.17 30.10 -8.67
N GLU A 472 -9.05 29.69 -9.58
CA GLU A 472 -10.22 30.46 -9.99
C GLU A 472 -11.44 30.24 -9.07
N GLY A 473 -11.37 29.29 -8.13
CA GLY A 473 -12.44 28.95 -7.19
C GLY A 473 -13.73 28.46 -7.86
N ARG A 474 -13.62 27.84 -9.05
CA ARG A 474 -14.80 27.50 -9.88
C ARG A 474 -15.35 26.12 -9.59
N ILE A 475 -14.55 25.23 -9.00
CA ILE A 475 -14.84 23.81 -8.83
C ILE A 475 -15.02 23.49 -7.35
N LEU A 476 -13.97 23.61 -6.54
CA LEU A 476 -13.96 23.08 -5.16
C LEU A 476 -15.07 23.67 -4.28
N PRO A 477 -15.36 24.99 -4.29
CA PRO A 477 -16.43 25.56 -3.46
C PRO A 477 -17.85 25.09 -3.85
N ARG A 478 -18.02 24.49 -5.04
CA ARG A 478 -19.34 24.08 -5.58
C ARG A 478 -19.61 22.58 -5.47
N LEU A 479 -18.61 21.79 -5.08
CA LEU A 479 -18.76 20.35 -4.90
C LEU A 479 -19.78 20.06 -3.79
N GLN A 480 -20.65 19.09 -4.03
CA GLN A 480 -21.59 18.59 -3.03
C GLN A 480 -20.93 17.54 -2.13
N PRO A 481 -21.51 17.23 -0.95
CA PRO A 481 -21.02 16.13 -0.12
C PRO A 481 -20.87 14.83 -0.92
N GLY A 482 -19.72 14.16 -0.76
CA GLY A 482 -19.37 12.95 -1.51
C GLY A 482 -18.86 13.19 -2.94
N GLN A 483 -18.86 14.43 -3.43
CA GLN A 483 -18.17 14.80 -4.68
C GLN A 483 -16.74 15.27 -4.40
N PHE A 484 -15.84 14.96 -5.34
CA PHE A 484 -14.44 15.33 -5.26
C PHE A 484 -13.84 15.59 -6.64
N LEU A 485 -12.85 16.48 -6.69
CA LEU A 485 -11.93 16.61 -7.79
C LEU A 485 -10.78 15.61 -7.59
N LEU A 486 -10.72 14.59 -8.44
CA LEU A 486 -9.63 13.63 -8.48
C LEU A 486 -8.48 14.17 -9.34
N ARG A 487 -7.28 14.19 -8.77
CA ARG A 487 -6.01 14.30 -9.50
C ARG A 487 -5.25 12.99 -9.36
N VAL A 488 -4.70 12.53 -10.48
CA VAL A 488 -3.80 11.36 -10.52
C VAL A 488 -2.48 11.81 -11.13
N ARG A 489 -1.35 11.48 -10.49
CA ARG A 489 -0.03 11.89 -10.99
C ARG A 489 0.15 11.48 -12.46
N GLY A 490 0.42 12.46 -13.33
CA GLY A 490 0.59 12.24 -14.78
C GLY A 490 -0.71 12.19 -15.60
N TRP A 491 -1.88 12.43 -14.99
CA TRP A 491 -3.18 12.45 -15.66
C TRP A 491 -3.91 13.77 -15.40
N GLY A 492 -4.89 14.08 -16.26
CA GLY A 492 -5.78 15.23 -16.08
C GLY A 492 -6.67 15.10 -14.85
N SER A 493 -7.09 16.24 -14.30
CA SER A 493 -8.05 16.32 -13.19
C SER A 493 -9.47 15.98 -13.67
N ARG A 494 -10.27 15.31 -12.84
CA ARG A 494 -11.69 15.04 -13.14
C ARG A 494 -12.55 15.14 -11.89
N VAL A 495 -13.76 15.67 -12.04
CA VAL A 495 -14.76 15.64 -10.97
C VAL A 495 -15.47 14.30 -11.00
N ALA A 496 -15.66 13.69 -9.83
CA ALA A 496 -16.43 12.46 -9.66
C ALA A 496 -17.22 12.51 -8.36
N ALA A 497 -18.23 11.65 -8.25
CA ALA A 497 -18.98 11.42 -7.03
C ALA A 497 -18.67 10.02 -6.52
N ALA A 498 -18.41 9.88 -5.22
CA ALA A 498 -18.25 8.58 -4.62
C ALA A 498 -19.51 7.73 -4.86
N ARG A 499 -19.34 6.41 -5.03
CA ARG A 499 -20.50 5.51 -4.94
C ARG A 499 -21.07 5.55 -3.52
N GLU A 500 -22.30 5.06 -3.37
CA GLU A 500 -23.04 4.90 -2.09
C GLU A 500 -22.14 4.96 -0.85
N LEU A 501 -22.13 6.13 -0.20
CA LEU A 501 -21.33 6.33 1.00
C LEU A 501 -22.00 5.59 2.16
N PRO A 502 -21.23 4.84 2.96
CA PRO A 502 -21.79 4.15 4.12
C PRO A 502 -22.39 5.17 5.08
N ALA A 503 -23.62 4.91 5.53
CA ALA A 503 -24.24 5.71 6.59
C ALA A 503 -23.45 5.49 7.88
N ARG A 504 -22.91 6.58 8.45
CA ARG A 504 -22.17 6.55 9.70
C ARG A 504 -23.10 6.87 10.86
N ARG A 505 -23.18 5.97 11.84
CA ARG A 505 -23.61 6.33 13.19
C ARG A 505 -22.35 6.61 13.99
N PHE A 506 -22.13 7.89 14.26
CA PHE A 506 -21.08 8.33 15.16
C PHE A 506 -21.68 8.49 16.56
N GLU A 507 -21.25 7.65 17.49
CA GLU A 507 -21.53 7.81 18.92
C GLU A 507 -20.17 8.09 19.59
N PRO A 508 -19.83 9.35 19.87
CA PRO A 508 -18.55 9.69 20.45
C PRO A 508 -18.42 8.99 21.81
N LYS A 509 -17.37 8.18 21.97
CA LYS A 509 -16.99 7.72 23.29
C LYS A 509 -16.29 8.87 24.02
N PRO A 510 -16.73 9.22 25.24
CA PRO A 510 -16.03 10.22 26.01
C PRO A 510 -14.57 9.77 26.23
N PRO A 511 -13.64 10.72 26.28
CA PRO A 511 -12.26 10.40 26.59
C PRO A 511 -12.15 9.82 27.99
N LEU A 512 -11.07 9.09 28.28
CA LEU A 512 -10.84 8.58 29.62
C LEU A 512 -10.62 9.75 30.58
N PRO A 513 -11.43 9.90 31.65
CA PRO A 513 -11.43 11.09 32.51
C PRO A 513 -10.24 11.13 33.49
N LEU A 514 -9.01 10.95 33.01
CA LEU A 514 -7.81 10.76 33.81
C LEU A 514 -7.59 11.93 34.78
N ASP A 515 -7.64 13.16 34.28
CA ASP A 515 -7.39 14.35 35.10
C ASP A 515 -8.51 14.58 36.12
N ALA A 516 -9.77 14.35 35.72
CA ALA A 516 -10.93 14.51 36.60
C ALA A 516 -10.93 13.46 37.72
N VAL A 517 -10.62 12.21 37.42
CA VAL A 517 -10.51 11.12 38.41
C VAL A 517 -9.33 11.37 39.35
N ALA A 518 -8.17 11.77 38.83
CA ALA A 518 -7.01 12.11 39.66
C ALA A 518 -7.33 13.24 40.65
N ALA A 519 -7.98 14.31 40.17
CA ALA A 519 -8.38 15.44 41.00
C ALA A 519 -9.43 15.05 42.06
N LYS A 520 -10.42 14.23 41.70
CA LYS A 520 -11.48 13.74 42.61
C LYS A 520 -10.89 12.98 43.80
N HIS A 521 -9.89 12.14 43.57
CA HIS A 521 -9.25 11.32 44.60
C HIS A 521 -8.04 11.99 45.26
N GLY A 522 -7.61 13.14 44.75
CA GLY A 522 -6.46 13.89 45.26
C GLY A 522 -5.13 13.16 45.08
N VAL A 523 -4.96 12.47 43.95
CA VAL A 523 -3.74 11.74 43.56
C VAL A 523 -3.04 12.42 42.40
N ASP A 524 -1.75 12.13 42.20
CA ASP A 524 -1.03 12.66 41.05
C ASP A 524 -1.47 11.94 39.75
N GLY A 525 -1.83 12.72 38.73
CA GLY A 525 -2.33 12.18 37.47
C GLY A 525 -1.30 11.35 36.69
N VAL A 526 0.01 11.62 36.86
CA VAL A 526 1.08 10.82 36.23
C VAL A 526 1.19 9.46 36.91
N GLU A 527 1.06 9.42 38.23
CA GLU A 527 1.04 8.16 38.98
C GLU A 527 -0.19 7.31 38.61
N LEU A 528 -1.36 7.94 38.51
CA LEU A 528 -2.59 7.28 38.05
C LEU A 528 -2.44 6.74 36.62
N ALA A 529 -1.91 7.54 35.70
CA ALA A 529 -1.66 7.13 34.32
C ALA A 529 -0.70 5.94 34.21
N ALA A 530 0.35 5.92 35.05
CA ALA A 530 1.32 4.85 35.06
C ALA A 530 0.78 3.56 35.70
N ALA A 531 -0.12 3.68 36.68
CA ALA A 531 -0.77 2.54 37.31
C ALA A 531 -1.90 1.94 36.46
N PHE A 532 -2.50 2.73 35.57
CA PHE A 532 -3.60 2.29 34.70
C PHE A 532 -3.12 1.38 33.58
N SER A 533 -3.59 0.14 33.57
CA SER A 533 -3.34 -0.85 32.53
C SER A 533 -4.43 -1.93 32.59
N ARG A 534 -4.62 -2.68 31.50
CA ARG A 534 -5.55 -3.81 31.51
C ARG A 534 -5.22 -4.84 32.61
N ARG A 535 -3.92 -5.11 32.83
CA ARG A 535 -3.45 -6.03 33.87
C ARG A 535 -3.82 -5.55 35.27
N SER A 536 -3.62 -4.27 35.57
CA SER A 536 -3.98 -3.70 36.88
C SER A 536 -5.49 -3.62 37.06
N CYS A 537 -6.26 -3.31 36.01
CA CYS A 537 -7.72 -3.32 36.06
C CYS A 537 -8.29 -4.72 36.34
N GLU A 538 -7.79 -5.76 35.66
CA GLU A 538 -8.20 -7.14 35.94
C GLU A 538 -7.85 -7.57 37.37
N ALA A 539 -6.67 -7.19 37.86
CA ALA A 539 -6.24 -7.48 39.23
C ALA A 539 -7.12 -6.75 40.26
N LEU A 540 -7.42 -5.46 40.04
CA LEU A 540 -8.33 -4.67 40.88
C LEU A 540 -9.73 -5.28 40.92
N ARG A 541 -10.27 -5.69 39.77
CA ARG A 541 -11.59 -6.32 39.67
C ARG A 541 -11.65 -7.65 40.45
N ARG A 542 -10.63 -8.50 40.34
CA ARG A 542 -10.57 -9.74 41.14
C ARG A 542 -10.38 -9.44 42.63
N PHE A 543 -9.63 -8.39 42.95
CA PHE A 543 -9.41 -7.96 44.33
C PHE A 543 -10.70 -7.49 45.00
N THR A 544 -11.48 -6.63 44.35
CA THR A 544 -12.78 -6.15 44.87
C THR A 544 -13.83 -7.27 44.97
N GLN A 545 -13.72 -8.29 44.13
CA GLN A 545 -14.57 -9.49 44.18
C GLN A 545 -14.11 -10.55 45.22
N GLY A 546 -13.01 -10.32 45.93
CA GLY A 546 -12.44 -11.28 46.89
C GLY A 546 -11.85 -12.54 46.24
N SER A 547 -11.57 -12.51 44.93
CA SER A 547 -11.04 -13.63 44.14
C SER A 547 -9.62 -13.41 43.61
N ALA A 548 -8.92 -12.36 44.11
CA ALA A 548 -7.55 -12.05 43.70
C ALA A 548 -6.57 -13.18 44.04
N SER A 549 -5.78 -13.56 43.04
CA SER A 549 -4.66 -14.47 43.20
C SER A 549 -3.48 -13.79 43.92
N ARG A 550 -2.47 -14.58 44.34
CA ARG A 550 -1.22 -14.04 44.88
C ARG A 550 -0.49 -13.11 43.92
N GLU A 551 -0.61 -13.38 42.62
CA GLU A 551 0.00 -12.55 41.57
C GLU A 551 -0.76 -11.24 41.41
N ASP A 552 -2.10 -11.24 41.45
CA ASP A 552 -2.89 -10.01 41.43
C ASP A 552 -2.51 -9.10 42.62
N LEU A 553 -2.43 -9.67 43.83
CA LEU A 553 -1.99 -8.96 45.04
C LEU A 553 -0.56 -8.45 44.97
N ARG A 554 0.31 -9.09 44.18
CA ARG A 554 1.68 -8.63 43.95
C ARG A 554 1.68 -7.43 43.04
N VAL A 555 0.96 -7.50 41.90
CA VAL A 555 0.81 -6.38 40.95
C VAL A 555 0.23 -5.15 41.64
N LEU A 556 -0.84 -5.30 42.42
CA LEU A 556 -1.46 -4.17 43.11
C LEU A 556 -0.53 -3.52 44.15
N ARG A 557 0.31 -4.30 44.84
CA ARG A 557 1.31 -3.76 45.78
C ARG A 557 2.47 -3.09 45.05
N GLU A 558 2.98 -3.68 43.98
CA GLU A 558 4.07 -3.11 43.18
C GLU A 558 3.67 -1.76 42.56
N LEU A 559 2.40 -1.59 42.21
CA LEU A 559 1.84 -0.34 41.67
C LEU A 559 1.33 0.63 42.76
N GLY A 560 1.44 0.28 44.05
CA GLY A 560 0.95 1.12 45.15
C GLY A 560 -0.58 1.28 45.20
N LEU A 561 -1.32 0.38 44.55
CA LEU A 561 -2.79 0.39 44.49
C LEU A 561 -3.44 -0.25 45.73
N SER A 562 -2.71 -1.09 46.46
CA SER A 562 -3.20 -1.72 47.68
C SER A 562 -2.14 -1.78 48.77
N GLU A 563 -2.55 -1.55 50.02
CA GLU A 563 -1.71 -1.68 51.20
C GLU A 563 -2.52 -2.29 52.35
N GLY A 564 -1.92 -3.23 53.11
CA GLY A 564 -2.57 -3.82 54.29
C GLY A 564 -3.89 -4.56 54.02
N GLY A 565 -4.14 -4.99 52.78
CA GLY A 565 -5.41 -5.63 52.39
C GLY A 565 -6.53 -4.66 51.99
N TRP A 566 -6.22 -3.37 51.87
CA TRP A 566 -7.16 -2.32 51.46
C TRP A 566 -6.65 -1.61 50.20
N LEU A 567 -7.54 -0.96 49.45
CA LEU A 567 -7.14 -0.08 48.36
C LEU A 567 -6.55 1.22 48.93
N THR A 568 -5.51 1.73 48.28
CA THR A 568 -5.01 3.08 48.52
C THR A 568 -5.90 4.08 47.74
N LYS A 569 -5.74 5.39 47.97
CA LYS A 569 -6.41 6.41 47.13
C LYS A 569 -6.07 6.26 45.64
N LEU A 570 -4.85 5.85 45.33
CA LEU A 570 -4.43 5.55 43.96
C LEU A 570 -5.15 4.31 43.43
N GLY A 571 -5.36 3.29 44.27
CA GLY A 571 -6.16 2.11 43.96
C GLY A 571 -7.63 2.43 43.68
N GLU A 572 -8.26 3.26 44.51
CA GLU A 572 -9.63 3.73 44.33
C GLU A 572 -9.78 4.55 43.04
N ALA A 573 -8.87 5.49 42.79
CA ALA A 573 -8.82 6.26 41.55
C ALA A 573 -8.63 5.37 40.31
N CYS A 574 -7.71 4.40 40.38
CA CYS A 574 -7.46 3.48 39.28
C CYS A 574 -8.66 2.57 39.02
N LEU A 575 -9.36 2.11 40.06
CA LEU A 575 -10.56 1.30 39.93
C LEU A 575 -11.68 2.07 39.22
N GLU A 576 -11.94 3.32 39.62
CA GLU A 576 -12.92 4.19 38.95
C GLU A 576 -12.54 4.39 37.46
N LEU A 577 -11.27 4.61 37.16
CA LEU A 577 -10.81 4.76 35.78
C LEU A 577 -10.99 3.46 34.96
N CYS A 578 -10.84 2.29 35.58
CA CYS A 578 -11.13 1.01 34.94
C CYS A 578 -12.62 0.85 34.61
N GLU A 579 -13.51 1.30 35.50
CA GLU A 579 -14.96 1.30 35.28
C GLU A 579 -15.36 2.24 34.13
N GLU A 580 -14.81 3.46 34.10
CA GLU A 580 -14.97 4.41 32.98
C GLU A 580 -14.41 3.88 31.65
N ALA A 581 -13.36 3.06 31.73
CA ALA A 581 -12.81 2.36 30.57
C ALA A 581 -13.65 1.14 30.13
N GLY A 582 -14.58 0.66 30.96
CA GLY A 582 -15.42 -0.50 30.70
C GLY A 582 -14.71 -1.85 30.83
N ILE A 583 -13.75 -1.98 31.77
CA ILE A 583 -12.92 -3.19 31.98
C ILE A 583 -13.41 -4.01 33.18
#